data_AF-A0A914PLS5-F1
#
_entry.id   AF-A0A914PLS5-F1
#
_cell.length_a   1.000
_cell.length_b   1.000
_cell.length_c   1.000
_cell.angle_alpha   90.00
_cell.angle_beta   90.00
_cell.angle_gamma   90.00
#
_symmetry.space_group_name_H-M   'P 1'
#
loop_
_entity.id
_entity.type
_entity.pdbx_description
1 polymer ?
#
loop_
_entity_poly.entity_id
_entity_poly.type
_entity_poly.pdbx_seq_one_letter_code
_entity_poly.pdbx_strand_id
1 'polypeptide(L)'
;MGGAVVKHPKTRGFITHGGFNGLQEAILSARPLLVLPLMGDQFRNARIAEKHGFGIVLTKSEITEENIVEALEKLLNDPKYLKSVKTINRMVLQKPIPPETLLIRWTEFLAKFNTLENLRPVGAKLDAITYYNLDVYATVVIIIGIVLFIVWKLFALILRKIFSVLGFGKSNKTKKE
;
A
#
# COMPACT_ATOMS: atom_id res chain seq x y z
N MET A 1 21.68 -7.28 -1.94
CA MET A 1 22.84 -7.47 -1.04
C MET A 1 23.44 -6.09 -0.73
N GLY A 2 23.02 -5.45 0.36
CA GLY A 2 23.59 -4.17 0.85
C GLY A 2 24.16 -4.28 2.27
N GLY A 3 23.85 -5.37 2.99
CA GLY A 3 24.19 -5.52 4.41
C GLY A 3 25.67 -5.48 4.80
N ALA A 4 26.62 -5.75 3.91
CA ALA A 4 28.05 -5.70 4.26
C ALA A 4 28.52 -4.27 4.62
N VAL A 5 28.04 -3.27 3.88
CA VAL A 5 28.40 -1.87 4.11
C VAL A 5 27.71 -1.34 5.38
N VAL A 6 26.45 -1.71 5.61
CA VAL A 6 25.69 -1.27 6.80
C VAL A 6 26.30 -1.80 8.10
N LYS A 7 26.85 -3.03 8.06
CA LYS A 7 27.52 -3.67 9.18
C LYS A 7 28.92 -3.14 9.49
N HIS A 8 29.53 -2.37 8.58
CA HIS A 8 30.88 -1.88 8.77
C HIS A 8 30.99 -0.97 10.02
N PRO A 9 32.05 -1.05 10.84
CA PRO A 9 32.18 -0.27 12.07
C PRO A 9 32.06 1.24 11.88
N LYS A 10 32.56 1.77 10.74
CA LYS A 10 32.52 3.21 10.41
C LYS A 10 31.15 3.72 9.96
N THR A 11 30.20 2.85 9.61
CA THR A 11 28.86 3.28 9.17
C THR A 11 28.10 3.85 10.36
N ARG A 12 27.60 5.08 10.31
CA ARG A 12 26.90 5.68 11.47
C ARG A 12 25.38 5.69 11.35
N GLY A 13 24.87 5.70 10.13
CA GLY A 13 23.44 5.67 9.82
C GLY A 13 23.21 5.10 8.43
N PHE A 14 21.95 4.85 8.10
CA PHE A 14 21.56 4.25 6.82
C PHE A 14 20.36 4.98 6.21
N ILE A 15 20.52 5.49 4.98
CA ILE A 15 19.42 6.09 4.21
C ILE A 15 18.77 5.00 3.39
N THR A 16 17.45 4.84 3.48
CA THR A 16 16.71 3.79 2.78
C THR A 16 15.30 4.23 2.41
N HIS A 17 14.75 3.64 1.35
CA HIS A 17 13.35 3.84 0.98
C HIS A 17 12.33 3.19 1.93
N GLY A 18 12.77 2.47 2.97
CA GLY A 18 11.85 1.88 3.95
C GLY A 18 11.31 0.49 3.59
N GLY A 19 11.92 -0.20 2.62
CA GLY A 19 11.63 -1.61 2.38
C GLY A 19 11.99 -2.48 3.60
N PHE A 20 11.22 -3.53 3.86
CA PHE A 20 11.35 -4.38 5.06
C PHE A 20 12.79 -4.92 5.26
N ASN A 21 13.44 -5.38 4.20
CA ASN A 21 14.82 -5.86 4.25
C ASN A 21 15.80 -4.78 4.70
N GLY A 22 15.63 -3.53 4.24
CA GLY A 22 16.48 -2.41 4.63
C GLY A 22 16.32 -2.06 6.11
N LEU A 23 15.08 -2.09 6.63
CA LEU A 23 14.83 -1.96 8.07
C LEU A 23 15.52 -3.07 8.85
N GLN A 24 15.43 -4.32 8.38
CA GLN A 24 16.05 -5.46 9.04
C GLN A 24 17.58 -5.36 9.05
N GLU A 25 18.21 -4.95 7.94
CA GLU A 25 19.65 -4.71 7.86
C GLU A 25 20.10 -3.61 8.85
N ALA A 26 19.34 -2.53 8.96
CA ALA A 26 19.61 -1.44 9.90
C ALA A 26 19.52 -1.90 11.37
N ILE A 27 18.45 -2.62 11.70
CA ILE A 27 18.23 -3.18 13.05
C ILE A 27 19.34 -4.16 13.39
N LEU A 28 19.64 -5.12 12.52
CA LEU A 28 20.68 -6.14 12.77
C LEU A 28 22.08 -5.53 12.90
N SER A 29 22.34 -4.40 12.24
CA SER A 29 23.61 -3.68 12.32
C SER A 29 23.63 -2.59 13.40
N ALA A 30 22.53 -2.43 14.16
CA ALA A 30 22.33 -1.38 15.15
C ALA A 30 22.61 0.04 14.61
N ARG A 31 22.19 0.32 13.37
CA ARG A 31 22.34 1.63 12.72
C ARG A 31 20.99 2.34 12.61
N PRO A 32 20.86 3.58 13.11
CA PRO A 32 19.64 4.36 12.93
C PRO A 32 19.49 4.74 11.45
N LEU A 33 18.27 5.07 11.04
CA LEU A 33 17.95 5.19 9.61
C LEU A 33 17.15 6.44 9.24
N LEU A 34 17.44 6.98 8.05
CA LEU A 34 16.64 8.00 7.39
C LEU A 34 15.78 7.30 6.33
N VAL A 35 14.46 7.41 6.45
CA VAL A 35 13.49 6.74 5.57
C VAL A 35 12.90 7.71 4.56
N LEU A 36 12.98 7.32 3.29
CA LEU A 36 12.40 8.04 2.16
C LEU A 36 11.36 7.14 1.48
N PRO A 37 10.15 6.95 2.06
CA PRO A 37 9.17 6.03 1.51
C PRO A 37 8.69 6.47 0.12
N LEU A 38 8.68 5.55 -0.83
CA LEU A 38 8.30 5.80 -2.22
C LEU A 38 6.95 5.19 -2.58
N MET A 39 6.70 3.94 -2.19
CA MET A 39 5.47 3.22 -2.55
C MET A 39 5.16 2.01 -1.66
N GLY A 40 3.91 1.55 -1.69
CA GLY A 40 3.50 0.27 -1.10
C GLY A 40 3.63 0.21 0.42
N ASP A 41 4.23 -0.87 0.92
CA ASP A 41 4.39 -1.13 2.36
C ASP A 41 5.43 -0.22 3.04
N GLN A 42 6.23 0.51 2.26
CA GLN A 42 7.31 1.38 2.74
C GLN A 42 6.79 2.48 3.68
N PHE A 43 5.61 3.03 3.44
CA PHE A 43 5.01 4.04 4.32
C PHE A 43 4.70 3.48 5.71
N ARG A 44 4.15 2.26 5.76
CA ARG A 44 3.88 1.56 7.02
C ARG A 44 5.18 1.27 7.75
N ASN A 45 6.17 0.76 7.03
CA ASN A 45 7.50 0.45 7.59
C ASN A 45 8.21 1.71 8.12
N ALA A 46 8.14 2.83 7.39
CA ALA A 46 8.65 4.12 7.81
C ALA A 46 8.03 4.55 9.15
N ARG A 47 6.71 4.45 9.26
CA ARG A 47 5.99 4.78 10.50
C ARG A 47 6.35 3.85 11.66
N ILE A 48 6.66 2.57 11.39
CA ILE A 48 7.18 1.65 12.42
C ILE A 48 8.54 2.13 12.92
N ALA A 49 9.44 2.54 12.02
CA ALA A 49 10.76 3.04 12.38
C ALA A 49 10.71 4.32 13.23
N GLU A 50 9.83 5.24 12.84
CA GLU A 50 9.59 6.48 13.57
C GLU A 50 8.92 6.24 14.93
N LYS A 51 7.88 5.39 14.99
CA LYS A 51 7.16 5.04 16.22
C LYS A 51 8.09 4.44 17.27
N HIS A 52 8.99 3.55 16.84
CA HIS A 52 9.98 2.97 17.73
C HIS A 52 11.22 3.86 17.90
N GLY A 53 11.27 5.02 17.22
CA GLY A 53 12.31 6.02 17.42
C GLY A 53 13.69 5.58 16.96
N PHE A 54 13.81 4.68 15.98
CA PHE A 54 15.09 4.29 15.38
C PHE A 54 15.30 4.86 13.98
N GLY A 55 14.33 5.63 13.47
CA GLY A 55 14.52 6.37 12.24
C GLY A 55 13.74 7.68 12.17
N ILE A 56 14.16 8.51 11.22
CA ILE A 56 13.49 9.75 10.81
C ILE A 56 12.88 9.50 9.43
N VAL A 57 11.70 10.05 9.15
CA VAL A 57 11.00 9.87 7.88
C VAL A 57 10.92 11.21 7.19
N LEU A 58 11.31 11.26 5.92
CA LEU A 58 11.02 12.39 5.03
C LEU A 58 10.18 11.87 3.87
N THR A 59 9.00 12.45 3.70
CA THR A 59 8.13 12.16 2.56
C THR A 59 8.69 12.77 1.28
N LYS A 60 8.22 12.30 0.12
CA LYS A 60 8.70 12.76 -1.20
C LYS A 60 8.61 14.28 -1.38
N SER A 61 7.63 14.94 -0.78
CA SER A 61 7.46 16.40 -0.81
C SER A 61 8.42 17.16 0.09
N GLU A 62 9.03 16.50 1.07
CA GLU A 62 9.96 17.10 2.04
C GLU A 62 11.42 16.92 1.64
N ILE A 63 11.71 16.27 0.51
CA ILE A 63 13.07 16.03 0.05
C ILE A 63 13.65 17.33 -0.51
N THR A 64 14.37 18.05 0.34
CA THR A 64 15.25 19.17 -0.02
C THR A 64 16.63 18.95 0.59
N GLU A 65 17.65 19.68 0.11
CA GLU A 65 19.01 19.59 0.65
C GLU A 65 19.02 19.91 2.15
N GLU A 66 18.34 20.98 2.54
CA GLU A 66 18.26 21.46 3.93
C GLU A 66 17.62 20.41 4.83
N ASN A 67 16.48 19.85 4.41
CA ASN A 67 15.75 18.86 5.21
C ASN A 67 16.55 17.55 5.36
N ILE A 68 17.28 17.12 4.32
CA ILE A 68 18.15 15.94 4.41
C ILE A 68 19.29 16.20 5.39
N VAL A 69 19.95 17.36 5.31
CA VAL A 69 21.06 17.71 6.20
C VAL A 69 20.57 17.78 7.65
N GLU A 70 19.46 18.48 7.92
CA GLU A 70 18.88 18.57 9.25
C GLU A 70 18.50 17.19 9.80
N ALA A 71 17.85 16.35 8.98
CA ALA A 71 17.49 15.01 9.38
C ALA A 71 18.72 14.14 9.69
N LEU A 72 19.80 14.25 8.90
CA LEU A 72 21.04 13.51 9.16
C LEU A 72 21.76 14.01 10.41
N GLU A 73 21.86 15.32 10.62
CA GLU A 73 22.44 15.88 11.84
C GLU A 73 21.70 15.39 13.07
N LYS A 74 20.36 15.45 13.04
CA LYS A 74 19.52 14.93 14.10
C LYS A 74 19.71 13.43 14.31
N LEU A 75 19.70 12.64 13.24
CA LEU A 75 19.88 11.18 13.30
C LEU A 75 21.24 10.76 13.90
N LEU A 76 22.30 11.51 13.57
CA LEU A 76 23.68 11.18 13.93
C LEU A 76 24.10 11.72 15.30
N ASN A 77 23.49 12.82 15.75
CA ASN A 77 23.89 13.52 16.98
C ASN A 77 22.90 13.32 18.13
N ASP A 78 21.61 13.07 17.88
CA ASP A 78 20.66 12.73 18.95
C ASP A 78 20.84 11.25 19.35
N PRO A 79 21.30 10.97 20.60
CA PRO A 79 21.55 9.60 21.06
C PRO A 79 20.28 8.75 21.15
N LYS A 80 19.08 9.37 21.16
CA LYS A 80 17.79 8.66 21.21
C LYS A 80 17.66 7.62 20.10
N TYR A 81 18.02 7.98 18.86
CA TYR A 81 17.88 7.09 17.71
C TYR A 81 18.81 5.88 17.80
N LEU A 82 20.07 6.13 18.14
CA LEU A 82 21.06 5.07 18.32
C LEU A 82 20.72 4.16 19.52
N LYS A 83 20.25 4.73 20.63
CA LYS A 83 19.85 3.96 21.81
C LYS A 83 18.64 3.08 21.51
N SER A 84 17.67 3.60 20.76
CA SER A 84 16.50 2.82 20.37
C SER A 84 16.87 1.66 19.45
N VAL A 85 17.61 1.92 18.36
CA VAL A 85 17.99 0.84 17.42
C VAL A 85 18.84 -0.23 18.11
N LYS A 86 19.75 0.14 19.02
CA LYS A 86 20.53 -0.81 19.83
C LYS A 86 19.66 -1.65 20.76
N THR A 87 18.59 -1.07 21.29
CA THR A 87 17.64 -1.81 22.14
C THR A 87 16.87 -2.83 21.33
N ILE A 88 16.35 -2.44 20.16
CA ILE A 88 15.62 -3.33 19.25
C ILE A 88 16.56 -4.41 18.68
N ASN A 89 17.79 -4.05 18.34
CA ASN A 89 18.84 -5.00 17.93
C ASN A 89 19.03 -6.10 18.98
N ARG A 90 19.20 -5.73 20.25
CA ARG A 90 19.32 -6.71 21.35
C ARG A 90 18.08 -7.60 21.46
N MET A 91 16.88 -7.03 21.36
CA MET A 91 15.63 -7.82 21.36
C MET A 91 15.56 -8.82 20.20
N VAL A 92 16.04 -8.44 19.02
CA VAL A 92 16.06 -9.31 17.84
C VAL A 92 17.10 -10.43 17.96
N LEU A 93 18.26 -10.14 18.56
CA LEU A 93 19.31 -11.13 18.81
C LEU A 93 18.98 -12.06 19.99
N GLN A 94 18.21 -11.57 20.96
CA GLN A 94 17.85 -12.29 22.19
C GLN A 94 16.37 -12.69 22.20
N LYS A 95 15.80 -13.03 21.04
CA LYS A 95 14.41 -13.50 20.96
C LYS A 95 14.20 -14.66 21.94
N PRO A 96 13.10 -14.67 22.72
CA PRO A 96 12.86 -15.72 23.73
C PRO A 96 12.83 -17.14 23.17
N ILE A 97 12.42 -17.29 21.90
CA ILE A 97 12.40 -18.56 21.19
C ILE A 97 13.32 -18.42 19.96
N PRO A 98 14.39 -19.21 19.86
CA PRO A 98 15.25 -19.21 18.69
C PRO A 98 14.49 -19.62 17.42
N PRO A 99 14.83 -19.03 16.26
CA PRO A 99 14.16 -19.34 15.00
C PRO A 99 14.33 -20.81 14.58
N GLU A 100 15.43 -21.45 14.97
CA GLU A 100 15.70 -22.88 14.70
C GLU A 100 14.69 -23.76 15.45
N THR A 101 14.47 -23.47 16.74
CA THR A 101 13.48 -24.17 17.56
C THR A 101 12.07 -23.98 17.01
N LEU A 102 11.74 -22.75 16.58
CA LEU A 102 10.45 -22.45 15.99
C LEU A 102 10.23 -23.25 14.70
N LEU A 103 11.26 -23.31 13.83
CA LEU A 103 11.23 -24.08 12.59
C LEU A 103 10.94 -25.56 12.87
N ILE A 104 11.73 -26.18 13.75
CA ILE A 104 11.56 -27.61 14.10
C ILE A 104 10.13 -27.87 14.59
N ARG A 105 9.64 -27.06 15.53
CA ARG A 105 8.29 -27.24 16.10
C ARG A 105 7.18 -27.11 15.05
N TRP A 106 7.28 -26.16 14.13
CA TRP A 106 6.29 -26.03 13.05
C TRP A 106 6.38 -27.17 12.04
N THR A 107 7.59 -27.66 11.75
CA THR A 107 7.79 -28.82 10.87
C THR A 107 7.22 -30.09 11.50
N GLU A 108 7.47 -30.34 12.78
CA GLU A 108 6.89 -31.46 13.53
C GLU A 108 5.36 -31.37 13.58
N PHE A 109 4.82 -30.17 13.83
CA PHE A 109 3.40 -29.92 13.81
C PHE A 109 2.78 -30.23 12.43
N LEU A 110 3.43 -29.79 11.36
CA LEU A 110 2.97 -30.08 10.00
C LEU A 110 3.03 -31.58 9.69
N ALA A 111 4.12 -32.27 10.07
CA ALA A 111 4.26 -33.71 9.87
C ALA A 111 3.19 -34.52 10.64
N LYS A 112 2.78 -34.06 11.83
CA LYS A 112 1.76 -34.71 12.65
C LYS A 112 0.35 -34.55 12.08
N PHE A 113 0.01 -33.37 11.54
CA PHE A 113 -1.35 -33.04 11.14
C PHE A 113 -1.60 -33.05 9.62
N ASN A 114 -0.54 -33.17 8.81
CA ASN A 114 -0.50 -33.27 7.34
C ASN A 114 -1.11 -32.09 6.57
N THR A 115 -2.36 -31.71 6.87
CA THR A 115 -3.09 -30.59 6.28
C THR A 115 -3.57 -29.63 7.36
N LEU A 116 -3.10 -28.39 7.27
CA LEU A 116 -3.52 -27.30 8.15
C LEU A 116 -4.59 -26.46 7.46
N GLU A 117 -5.76 -27.05 7.23
CA GLU A 117 -6.84 -26.37 6.50
C GLU A 117 -7.25 -25.03 7.12
N ASN A 118 -7.20 -24.94 8.44
CA ASN A 118 -7.50 -23.72 9.20
C ASN A 118 -6.44 -22.62 9.03
N LEU A 119 -5.23 -22.96 8.56
CA LEU A 119 -4.15 -22.00 8.30
C LEU A 119 -4.02 -21.66 6.81
N ARG A 120 -4.84 -22.27 5.94
CA ARG A 120 -4.93 -21.86 4.54
C ARG A 120 -5.82 -20.61 4.45
N PRO A 121 -5.34 -19.51 3.86
CA PRO A 121 -6.19 -18.35 3.65
C PRO A 121 -7.40 -18.75 2.80
N VAL A 122 -8.59 -18.32 3.19
CA VAL A 122 -9.84 -18.64 2.49
C VAL A 122 -9.77 -18.25 1.01
N GLY A 123 -9.06 -17.15 0.69
CA GLY A 123 -8.81 -16.72 -0.69
C GLY A 123 -8.17 -17.78 -1.59
N ALA A 124 -7.37 -18.70 -1.03
CA ALA A 124 -6.76 -19.79 -1.79
C ALA A 124 -7.74 -20.93 -2.14
N LYS A 125 -8.96 -20.90 -1.60
CA LYS A 125 -10.04 -21.84 -1.90
C LYS A 125 -11.12 -21.23 -2.82
N LEU A 126 -11.00 -19.95 -3.19
CA LEU A 126 -12.01 -19.25 -3.99
C LEU A 126 -11.84 -19.51 -5.48
N ASP A 127 -12.95 -19.71 -6.18
CA ASP A 127 -13.00 -19.72 -7.64
C ASP A 127 -12.67 -18.32 -8.21
N ALA A 128 -12.17 -18.28 -9.45
CA ALA A 128 -11.74 -17.04 -10.09
C ALA A 128 -12.83 -15.95 -10.12
N ILE A 129 -14.10 -16.33 -10.23
CA ILE A 129 -15.24 -15.40 -10.26
C ILE A 129 -15.33 -14.63 -8.94
N THR A 130 -15.31 -15.34 -7.80
CA THR A 130 -15.37 -14.74 -6.46
C THR A 130 -14.07 -14.04 -6.09
N TYR A 131 -12.93 -14.63 -6.45
CA TYR A 131 -11.62 -14.04 -6.16
C TYR A 131 -11.44 -12.65 -6.80
N TYR A 132 -11.88 -12.50 -8.05
CA TYR A 132 -11.83 -11.21 -8.78
C TYR A 132 -13.12 -10.39 -8.66
N ASN A 133 -14.12 -10.82 -7.89
CA ASN A 133 -15.42 -10.15 -7.72
C ASN A 133 -16.10 -9.77 -9.05
N LEU A 134 -16.04 -10.65 -10.05
CA LEU A 134 -16.56 -10.38 -11.42
C LEU A 134 -18.07 -10.13 -11.42
N ASP A 135 -18.80 -10.80 -10.53
CA ASP A 135 -20.23 -10.63 -10.29
C ASP A 135 -20.58 -9.21 -9.79
N VAL A 136 -19.77 -8.66 -8.88
CA VAL A 136 -19.92 -7.29 -8.38
C VAL A 136 -19.67 -6.28 -9.50
N TYR A 137 -18.59 -6.45 -10.27
CA TYR A 137 -18.30 -5.56 -11.40
C TYR A 137 -19.39 -5.60 -12.47
N ALA A 138 -19.91 -6.79 -12.82
CA ALA A 138 -21.01 -6.94 -13.76
C ALA A 138 -22.27 -6.19 -13.29
N THR A 139 -22.62 -6.31 -12.00
CA THR A 139 -23.77 -5.62 -11.41
C THR A 139 -23.62 -4.10 -11.48
N VAL A 140 -22.44 -3.57 -11.15
CA VAL A 140 -22.16 -2.13 -11.24
C VAL A 140 -22.26 -1.61 -12.68
N VAL A 141 -21.70 -2.35 -13.64
CA VAL A 141 -21.76 -1.99 -15.08
C VAL A 141 -23.20 -1.96 -15.59
N ILE A 142 -24.03 -2.93 -15.19
CA ILE A 142 -25.46 -2.98 -15.57
C ILE A 142 -26.20 -1.76 -14.99
N ILE A 143 -25.99 -1.42 -13.73
CA ILE A 143 -26.63 -0.25 -13.09
C ILE A 143 -26.24 1.04 -13.82
N ILE A 144 -24.94 1.24 -14.09
CA ILE A 144 -24.46 2.41 -14.85
C ILE A 144 -25.10 2.45 -16.24
N GLY A 145 -25.16 1.31 -16.93
CA GLY A 145 -25.80 1.20 -18.25
C GLY A 145 -27.29 1.58 -18.23
N ILE A 146 -28.04 1.14 -17.22
CA ILE A 146 -29.46 1.49 -17.04
C ILE A 146 -29.63 2.99 -16.80
N VAL A 147 -28.80 3.58 -15.92
CA VAL A 147 -28.85 5.03 -15.64
C VAL A 147 -28.56 5.83 -16.89
N LEU A 148 -27.49 5.49 -17.63
CA LEU A 148 -27.15 6.15 -18.90
C LEU A 148 -28.26 6.00 -19.94
N PHE A 149 -28.90 4.84 -20.03
CA PHE A 149 -30.02 4.61 -20.92
C PHE A 149 -31.24 5.48 -20.57
N ILE A 150 -31.58 5.61 -19.28
CA ILE A 150 -32.66 6.47 -18.80
C ILE A 150 -32.35 7.93 -19.13
N VAL A 151 -31.14 8.40 -18.84
CA VAL A 151 -30.71 9.78 -19.14
C VAL A 151 -30.79 10.05 -20.64
N TRP A 152 -30.30 9.13 -21.48
CA TRP A 152 -30.38 9.24 -22.93
C TRP A 152 -31.82 9.30 -23.43
N LYS A 153 -32.71 8.46 -22.89
CA LYS A 153 -34.14 8.49 -23.22
C LYS A 153 -34.80 9.81 -22.81
N LEU A 154 -34.54 10.30 -21.60
CA LEU A 154 -35.07 11.58 -21.12
C LEU A 154 -34.58 12.74 -21.99
N PHE A 155 -33.30 12.77 -22.31
CA PHE A 155 -32.70 13.78 -23.20
C PHE A 155 -33.32 13.72 -24.61
N ALA A 156 -33.47 12.53 -25.18
CA ALA A 156 -34.13 12.36 -26.48
C ALA A 156 -35.60 12.79 -26.46
N LEU A 157 -36.33 12.54 -25.36
CA LEU A 157 -37.71 13.01 -25.19
C LEU A 157 -37.81 14.53 -25.06
N ILE A 158 -36.89 15.16 -24.33
CA ILE A 158 -36.80 16.62 -24.22
C ILE A 158 -36.51 17.23 -25.58
N LEU A 159 -35.52 16.70 -26.33
CA LEU A 159 -35.21 17.15 -27.69
C LEU A 159 -36.41 17.00 -28.63
N ARG A 160 -37.14 15.88 -28.58
CA ARG A 160 -38.36 15.68 -29.37
C ARG A 160 -39.45 16.69 -29.02
N LYS A 161 -39.66 16.98 -27.73
CA LYS A 161 -40.61 18.02 -27.28
C LYS A 161 -40.18 19.40 -27.76
N ILE A 162 -38.90 19.77 -27.60
CA ILE A 162 -38.35 21.04 -28.07
C ILE A 162 -38.51 21.17 -29.59
N PHE A 163 -38.23 20.12 -30.37
CA PHE A 163 -38.40 20.12 -31.82
C PHE A 163 -39.88 20.20 -32.24
N SER A 164 -40.80 19.60 -31.47
CA SER A 164 -42.25 19.74 -31.69
C SER A 164 -42.80 21.14 -31.33
N VAL A 165 -42.13 21.85 -30.42
CA VAL A 165 -42.50 23.21 -29.98
C VAL A 165 -41.83 24.28 -30.88
N LEU A 166 -40.64 24.02 -31.40
CA LEU A 166 -39.84 24.94 -32.24
C LEU A 166 -40.06 24.76 -33.76
N GLY A 167 -40.92 23.84 -34.22
CA GLY A 167 -41.01 23.50 -35.65
C GLY A 167 -42.40 23.23 -36.22
N PHE A 168 -42.95 24.27 -36.86
CA PHE A 168 -43.90 24.29 -37.99
C PHE A 168 -45.36 23.84 -37.77
N GLY A 169 -46.23 24.83 -37.60
CA GLY A 169 -47.65 24.72 -37.88
C GLY A 169 -47.92 24.12 -39.26
N LYS A 170 -48.95 23.26 -39.32
CA LYS A 170 -49.52 22.73 -40.56
C LYS A 170 -49.77 23.89 -41.52
N SER A 171 -48.94 24.05 -42.55
CA SER A 171 -49.22 24.94 -43.66
C SER A 171 -50.41 24.38 -44.44
N ASN A 172 -51.51 25.13 -44.45
CA ASN A 172 -52.67 24.96 -45.30
C ASN A 172 -52.25 24.70 -46.76
N LYS A 173 -52.69 23.59 -47.35
CA LYS A 173 -52.91 23.52 -48.79
C LYS A 173 -54.39 23.74 -49.06
N THR A 174 -54.70 24.98 -49.41
CA THR A 174 -55.93 25.44 -50.05
C THR A 174 -56.14 24.72 -51.39
N LYS A 175 -57.43 24.45 -51.68
CA LYS A 175 -58.00 23.98 -52.95
C LYS A 175 -57.46 24.75 -54.16
N LYS A 176 -57.29 24.04 -55.29
CA LYS A 176 -57.42 24.58 -56.64
C LYS A 176 -58.37 23.65 -57.42
N GLU A 177 -59.61 24.10 -57.54
CA GLU A 177 -60.38 24.02 -58.80
C GLU A 177 -60.19 25.36 -59.51
#